data_AF-A0A1V5UT53-F1
#
_entry.id   AF-A0A1V5UT53-F1
#
_cell.length_a   1.000
_cell.length_b   1.000
_cell.length_c   1.000
_cell.angle_alpha   90.00
_cell.angle_beta   90.00
_cell.angle_gamma   90.00
#
_symmetry.space_group_name_H-M   'P 1'
#
loop_
_entity.id
_entity.type
_entity.pdbx_description
1 polymer ?
#
loop_
_entity_poly.entity_id
_entity_poly.type
_entity_poly.pdbx_seq_one_letter_code
_entity_poly.pdbx_strand_id
1 'polypeptide(L)'
;MKIIPPFRLKPEPLTEEARNLPKFKWATEEMGTRHQLGGSPQHIQSEFRPVCPDCKEKMTFYAQLDSINDEFCLADCGMIYVFVCFDCFTVEAFIESY
;
A
#
# COMPACT_ATOMS: atom_id res chain seq x y z
N MET A 1 -12.29 -15.16 -4.37
CA MET A 1 -11.27 -14.27 -3.74
C MET A 1 -10.41 -15.05 -2.75
N LYS A 2 -9.09 -14.92 -2.82
CA LYS A 2 -8.15 -15.55 -1.87
C LYS A 2 -7.86 -14.57 -0.72
N ILE A 3 -7.40 -15.09 0.42
CA ILE A 3 -6.87 -14.25 1.51
C ILE A 3 -5.40 -14.60 1.66
N ILE A 4 -4.53 -13.62 1.43
CA ILE A 4 -3.09 -13.75 1.66
C ILE A 4 -2.85 -13.47 3.15
N PRO A 5 -2.10 -14.30 3.90
CA PRO A 5 -1.68 -13.96 5.25
C PRO A 5 -0.93 -12.61 5.30
N PRO A 6 -1.02 -11.84 6.39
CA PRO A 6 -0.35 -10.55 6.47
C PRO A 6 1.18 -10.70 6.61
N PHE A 7 1.93 -9.93 5.83
CA PHE A 7 3.38 -9.77 5.97
C PHE A 7 3.72 -8.28 6.09
N ARG A 8 4.51 -7.92 7.10
CA ARG A 8 5.08 -6.58 7.18
C ARG A 8 6.16 -6.44 6.13
N LEU A 9 6.07 -5.42 5.28
CA LEU A 9 7.13 -5.09 4.34
C LEU A 9 8.01 -3.98 4.95
N LYS A 10 9.32 -4.21 5.01
CA LYS A 10 10.29 -3.22 5.50
C LYS A 10 11.17 -2.83 4.32
N PRO A 11 11.09 -1.58 3.84
CA PRO A 11 11.98 -1.11 2.79
C PRO A 11 13.44 -1.23 3.24
N GLU A 12 14.25 -1.98 2.48
CA GLU A 12 15.69 -2.06 2.69
C GLU A 12 16.38 -1.09 1.71
N PRO A 13 17.19 -0.12 2.20
CA PRO A 13 17.87 0.82 1.33
C PRO A 13 18.97 0.12 0.53
N LEU A 14 18.90 0.22 -0.80
CA LEU A 14 19.87 -0.35 -1.72
C LEU A 14 21.01 0.61 -2.10
N THR A 15 20.84 1.90 -1.80
CA THR A 15 21.83 2.95 -2.06
C THR A 15 22.09 3.77 -0.80
N GLU A 16 23.24 4.45 -0.78
CA GLU A 16 23.59 5.35 0.32
C GLU A 16 22.66 6.56 0.37
N GLU A 17 22.18 7.02 -0.80
CA GLU A 17 21.14 8.04 -0.89
C GLU A 17 19.86 7.60 -0.18
N ALA A 18 19.35 6.40 -0.49
CA ALA A 18 18.15 5.85 0.15
C ALA A 18 18.34 5.64 1.66
N ARG A 19 19.54 5.23 2.10
CA ARG A 19 19.89 5.05 3.51
C ARG A 19 19.86 6.37 4.29
N ASN A 20 20.23 7.47 3.63
CA ASN A 20 20.33 8.80 4.22
C ASN A 20 19.06 9.64 4.06
N LEU A 21 17.99 9.09 3.47
CA LEU A 21 16.71 9.79 3.42
C LEU A 21 16.23 10.09 4.84
N PRO A 22 15.86 11.35 5.14
CA PRO A 22 15.32 11.69 6.44
C PRO A 22 13.95 11.04 6.62
N LYS A 23 13.59 10.75 7.88
CA LYS A 23 12.20 10.43 8.23
C LYS A 23 11.31 11.68 8.08
N PHE A 24 10.00 11.47 8.11
CA PHE A 24 9.03 12.56 8.19
C PHE A 24 9.32 13.51 9.35
N LYS A 25 9.30 14.82 9.06
CA LYS A 25 9.53 15.87 10.06
C LYS A 25 8.26 16.21 10.85
N TRP A 26 7.11 16.15 10.20
CA TRP A 26 5.85 16.67 10.73
C TRP A 26 4.81 15.58 11.01
N ALA A 27 5.01 14.40 10.46
CA ALA A 27 4.09 13.28 10.60
C ALA A 27 4.49 12.35 11.75
N THR A 28 3.58 11.44 12.13
CA THR A 28 3.84 10.47 13.20
C THR A 28 4.91 9.46 12.79
N GLU A 29 5.56 8.82 13.77
CA GLU A 29 6.59 7.80 13.52
C GLU A 29 6.10 6.57 12.74
N GLU A 30 4.77 6.39 12.64
CA GLU A 30 4.16 5.31 11.87
C GLU A 30 4.27 5.57 10.35
N MET A 31 4.32 6.83 9.90
CA MET A 31 4.38 7.16 8.48
C MET A 31 5.68 6.64 7.85
N GLY A 32 5.54 5.97 6.71
CA GLY A 32 6.62 5.26 6.03
C GLY A 32 6.95 3.90 6.60
N THR A 33 6.13 3.39 7.53
CA THR A 33 6.29 2.04 8.08
C THR A 33 5.09 1.15 7.81
N ARG A 34 3.99 1.68 7.24
CA ARG A 34 2.72 0.97 7.04
C ARG A 34 2.71 0.07 5.80
N HIS A 35 3.85 -0.20 5.18
CA HIS A 35 3.91 -1.12 4.05
C HIS A 35 3.56 -2.56 4.48
N GLN A 36 2.70 -3.23 3.71
CA GLN A 36 2.23 -4.58 4.03
C GLN A 36 1.86 -5.35 2.76
N LEU A 37 2.05 -6.67 2.79
CA LEU A 37 1.44 -7.62 1.86
C LEU A 37 0.34 -8.40 2.56
N GLY A 38 -0.77 -8.67 1.86
CA GLY A 38 -1.86 -9.49 2.37
C GLY A 38 -2.52 -8.98 3.65
N GLY A 39 -3.39 -9.80 4.23
CA GLY A 39 -4.25 -9.41 5.35
C GLY A 39 -5.43 -8.54 4.89
N SER A 40 -5.81 -7.61 5.76
CA SER A 40 -6.77 -6.56 5.44
C SER A 40 -6.03 -5.24 5.23
N PRO A 41 -6.42 -4.44 4.23
CA PRO A 41 -5.86 -3.11 4.07
C PRO A 41 -6.12 -2.24 5.31
N GLN A 42 -5.15 -1.41 5.68
CA GLN A 42 -5.33 -0.35 6.65
C GLN A 42 -6.04 0.81 5.93
N HIS A 43 -7.34 0.92 6.11
CA HIS A 43 -8.15 1.94 5.45
C HIS A 43 -7.81 3.34 5.97
N ILE A 44 -7.54 4.29 5.06
CA ILE A 44 -7.47 5.71 5.40
C ILE A 44 -8.86 6.33 5.23
N GLN A 45 -9.56 5.96 4.16
CA GLN A 45 -10.93 6.39 3.89
C GLN A 45 -11.93 5.25 4.16
N SER A 46 -13.06 5.22 3.44
CA SER A 46 -14.06 4.17 3.57
C SER A 46 -13.54 2.83 3.04
N GLU A 47 -14.10 1.72 3.54
CA GLU A 47 -13.75 0.40 3.02
C GLU A 47 -14.13 0.27 1.54
N PHE A 48 -13.14 0.30 0.66
CA PHE A 48 -13.30 0.01 -0.76
C PHE A 48 -12.58 -1.29 -1.14
N ARG A 49 -13.26 -2.10 -1.95
CA ARG A 49 -12.67 -3.30 -2.57
C ARG A 49 -13.10 -3.41 -4.02
N PRO A 50 -12.15 -3.40 -4.98
CA PRO A 50 -12.49 -3.47 -6.38
C PRO A 50 -13.00 -4.83 -6.81
N VAL A 51 -13.72 -4.81 -7.93
CA VAL A 51 -14.25 -5.99 -8.61
C VAL A 51 -13.55 -6.11 -9.96
N CYS A 52 -13.08 -7.31 -10.28
CA CYS A 52 -12.34 -7.54 -11.51
C CYS A 52 -13.20 -7.19 -12.73
N PRO A 53 -12.72 -6.36 -13.67
CA PRO A 53 -13.49 -5.99 -14.86
C PRO A 53 -13.78 -7.18 -15.78
N ASP A 54 -12.97 -8.24 -15.72
CA ASP A 54 -13.07 -9.39 -16.62
C ASP A 54 -14.04 -10.46 -16.11
N CYS A 55 -13.85 -10.96 -14.89
CA CYS A 55 -14.67 -12.03 -14.32
C CYS A 55 -15.76 -11.56 -13.34
N LYS A 56 -15.79 -10.27 -13.00
CA LYS A 56 -16.73 -9.66 -12.04
C LYS A 56 -16.64 -10.20 -10.60
N GLU A 57 -15.56 -10.90 -10.26
CA GLU A 57 -15.28 -11.35 -8.90
C GLU A 57 -14.55 -10.29 -8.06
N LYS A 58 -14.77 -10.32 -6.75
CA LYS A 58 -14.03 -9.45 -5.80
C LYS A 58 -12.54 -9.74 -5.84
N MET A 59 -11.73 -8.68 -5.93
CA MET A 59 -10.28 -8.80 -6.01
C MET A 59 -9.64 -9.02 -4.64
N THR A 60 -8.49 -9.70 -4.64
CA THR A 60 -7.72 -10.00 -3.44
C THR A 60 -6.82 -8.81 -3.11
N PHE A 61 -6.85 -8.33 -1.87
CA PHE A 61 -5.89 -7.34 -1.41
C PHE A 61 -4.50 -7.97 -1.43
N TYR A 62 -3.61 -7.35 -2.19
CA TYR A 62 -2.27 -7.85 -2.40
C TYR A 62 -1.25 -7.11 -1.55
N ALA A 63 -1.29 -5.77 -1.59
CA ALA A 63 -0.35 -4.94 -0.86
C ALA A 63 -0.90 -3.54 -0.56
N GLN A 64 -0.36 -2.92 0.47
CA GLN A 64 -0.36 -1.46 0.62
C GLN A 64 1.07 -0.95 0.70
N LEU A 65 1.31 0.20 0.09
CA LEU A 65 2.61 0.87 0.06
C LEU A 65 2.43 2.30 0.58
N ASP A 66 3.16 2.60 1.63
CA ASP A 66 3.13 3.89 2.31
C ASP A 66 3.98 4.95 1.60
N SER A 67 3.74 6.21 1.94
CA SER A 67 4.64 7.33 1.66
C SER A 67 6.02 7.09 2.29
N ILE A 68 7.11 7.59 1.70
CA ILE A 68 8.48 7.24 2.16
C ILE A 68 9.05 8.28 3.13
N ASN A 69 8.94 9.57 2.79
CA ASN A 69 9.33 10.71 3.63
C ASN A 69 8.64 11.99 3.14
N ASP A 70 9.02 13.17 3.67
CA ASP A 70 8.44 14.46 3.28
C ASP A 70 8.61 14.80 1.79
N GLU A 71 9.67 14.29 1.13
CA GLU A 71 9.93 14.51 -0.30
C GLU A 71 9.12 13.56 -1.18
N PHE A 72 9.03 12.30 -0.77
CA PHE A 72 8.29 11.23 -1.45
C PHE A 72 7.02 10.91 -0.68
N CYS A 73 6.22 11.96 -0.43
CA CYS A 73 4.94 11.89 0.25
C CYS A 73 3.79 11.77 -0.74
N LEU A 74 2.91 10.79 -0.54
CA LEU A 74 1.72 10.61 -1.37
C LEU A 74 0.60 11.52 -0.86
N ALA A 75 0.47 12.72 -1.44
CA ALA A 75 -0.49 13.72 -0.99
C ALA A 75 -0.37 14.00 0.53
N ASP A 76 -1.44 13.90 1.30
CA ASP A 76 -1.41 14.04 2.76
C ASP A 76 -1.14 12.69 3.44
N CYS A 77 0.13 12.26 3.47
CA CYS A 77 0.59 11.02 4.08
C CYS A 77 -0.21 9.77 3.65
N GLY A 78 -0.52 9.69 2.36
CA GLY A 78 -1.34 8.65 1.76
C GLY A 78 -0.63 7.31 1.56
N MET A 79 -1.42 6.34 1.11
CA MET A 79 -0.99 4.98 0.79
C MET A 79 -1.56 4.52 -0.54
N ILE A 80 -0.76 3.78 -1.30
CA ILE A 80 -1.20 3.03 -2.47
C ILE A 80 -1.76 1.69 -1.98
N TYR A 81 -2.91 1.29 -2.50
CA TYR A 81 -3.48 -0.04 -2.31
C TYR A 81 -3.47 -0.79 -3.63
N VAL A 82 -3.08 -2.06 -3.58
CA VAL A 82 -2.95 -2.94 -4.76
C VAL A 82 -3.83 -4.16 -4.56
N PHE A 83 -4.67 -4.43 -5.54
CA PHE A 83 -5.57 -5.58 -5.58
C PHE A 83 -5.33 -6.42 -6.83
N VAL A 84 -5.42 -7.74 -6.68
CA VAL A 84 -5.18 -8.71 -7.75
C VAL A 84 -6.35 -9.67 -7.85
N CYS A 85 -6.84 -9.88 -9.07
CA CYS A 85 -7.70 -11.02 -9.38
C CYS A 85 -6.82 -12.22 -9.71
N PHE A 86 -6.82 -13.27 -8.88
CA PHE A 86 -5.95 -14.43 -9.10
C PHE A 86 -6.43 -15.38 -10.21
N ASP A 87 -7.65 -15.18 -10.71
CA ASP A 87 -8.21 -15.99 -11.79
C ASP A 87 -7.89 -15.37 -13.16
N CYS A 88 -7.92 -14.03 -13.25
CA CYS A 88 -7.64 -13.28 -14.48
C CYS A 88 -6.24 -12.64 -14.53
N PHE A 89 -5.54 -12.57 -13.39
CA PHE A 89 -4.30 -11.82 -13.19
C PHE A 89 -4.39 -10.30 -13.45
N THR A 90 -5.61 -9.76 -13.47
CA THR A 90 -5.87 -8.32 -13.54
C THR A 90 -5.50 -7.64 -12.24
N VAL A 91 -4.93 -6.44 -12.33
CA VAL A 91 -4.51 -5.61 -11.19
C VAL A 91 -5.31 -4.32 -11.17
N GLU A 92 -5.73 -3.90 -9.98
CA GLU A 92 -6.29 -2.58 -9.75
C GLU A 92 -5.53 -1.93 -8.58
N ALA A 93 -5.20 -0.65 -8.72
CA ALA A 93 -4.50 0.10 -7.70
C ALA A 93 -5.00 1.55 -7.64
N PHE A 94 -5.03 2.10 -6.42
CA PHE A 94 -5.47 3.47 -6.15
C PHE A 94 -4.75 4.01 -4.92
N ILE A 95 -4.79 5.33 -4.74
CA ILE A 95 -4.24 6.03 -3.58
C ILE A 95 -5.39 6.53 -2.70
N GLU A 96 -5.26 6.36 -1.39
CA GLU A 96 -6.04 7.12 -0.41
C GLU A 96 -5.08 8.00 0.42
N SER A 97 -5.54 9.16 0.85
CA SER A 97 -4.84 10.07 1.77
C SER A 97 -5.80 10.66 2.80
N TYR A 98 -5.25 11.24 3.87
CA TYR A 98 -6.01 11.89 4.95
C TYR A 98 -6.77 13.13 4.48
#